data_AF-A0A6M0CTD6-F1
#
_entry.id   AF-A0A6M0CTD6-F1
#
_cell.length_a   1.000
_cell.length_b   1.000
_cell.length_c   1.000
_cell.angle_alpha   90.00
_cell.angle_beta   90.00
_cell.angle_gamma   90.00
#
_symmetry.space_group_name_H-M   'P 1'
#
loop_
_entity.id
_entity.type
_entity.pdbx_description
1 polymer ?
#
loop_
_entity_poly.entity_id
_entity_poly.type
_entity_poly.pdbx_seq_one_letter_code
_entity_poly.pdbx_strand_id
1 'polypeptide(L)'
;MLGGTLNASGGQIRGEENGVWLLRESVTHPAVPQLQLDNTHVESGTGSAVRVTSASGASIVLSNGTTLTGGNGVILELGGGGASTVQVRRSDLVGRVQVAADSGAVLGFDRSSHTGDVIVAAGGTATLSLNNSSQLTGRLDNVQQVNINSNSNWTLNADNTVGNLAMNGGQVSFGDNARSIA
;
A
#
# COMPACT_ATOMS: atom_id res chain seq x y z
N MET A 1 16.46 4.42 5.90
CA MET A 1 16.41 4.11 7.34
C MET A 1 16.75 2.65 7.53
N LEU A 2 17.66 2.36 8.46
CA LEU A 2 18.15 1.03 8.77
C LEU A 2 17.59 0.63 10.15
N GLY A 3 16.61 -0.28 10.20
CA GLY A 3 15.83 -0.54 11.42
C GLY A 3 15.13 0.72 11.95
N GLY A 4 14.72 0.68 13.23
CA GLY A 4 14.25 1.86 13.96
C GLY A 4 12.86 2.37 13.56
N THR A 5 12.58 3.62 13.95
CA THR A 5 11.29 4.30 13.74
C THR A 5 11.50 5.66 13.10
N LEU A 6 10.82 5.92 11.98
CA LEU A 6 10.67 7.24 11.38
C LEU A 6 9.26 7.76 11.65
N ASN A 7 9.15 8.88 12.37
CA ASN A 7 7.91 9.61 12.58
C ASN A 7 8.00 10.96 11.86
N ALA A 8 7.05 11.26 10.98
CA ALA A 8 6.89 12.57 10.37
C ALA A 8 5.44 13.04 10.52
N SER A 9 5.29 14.33 10.85
CA SER A 9 3.98 14.98 10.92
C SER A 9 4.08 16.32 10.21
N GLY A 10 3.25 16.51 9.17
CA GLY A 10 3.35 17.65 8.28
C GLY A 10 4.56 17.59 7.33
N GLY A 11 4.56 18.51 6.37
CA GLY A 11 5.71 18.75 5.50
C GLY A 11 5.92 17.69 4.42
N GLN A 12 7.18 17.58 3.97
CA GLN A 12 7.55 16.80 2.81
C GLN A 12 8.86 16.04 3.03
N ILE A 13 8.89 14.79 2.58
CA ILE A 13 10.09 13.96 2.44
C ILE A 13 10.37 13.80 0.94
N ARG A 14 11.60 14.12 0.51
CA ARG A 14 12.04 13.93 -0.87
C ARG A 14 13.26 13.03 -0.92
N GLY A 15 13.24 12.08 -1.84
CA GLY A 15 14.43 11.30 -2.21
C GLY A 15 14.60 11.27 -3.72
N GLU A 16 15.85 11.22 -4.18
CA GLU A 16 16.12 11.16 -5.63
C GLU A 16 15.67 9.80 -6.21
N GLU A 17 16.13 8.71 -5.59
CA GLU A 17 15.73 7.36 -5.98
C GLU A 17 14.45 6.93 -5.27
N ASN A 18 14.47 6.80 -3.95
CA ASN A 18 13.30 6.43 -3.15
C ASN A 18 13.03 7.50 -2.10
N GLY A 19 11.76 7.84 -1.86
CA GLY A 19 11.40 8.86 -0.87
C GLY A 19 11.76 8.42 0.55
N VAL A 20 11.33 7.21 0.91
CA VAL A 20 11.76 6.50 2.12
C VAL A 20 12.18 5.08 1.76
N TRP A 21 13.39 4.68 2.17
CA TRP A 21 13.84 3.29 2.06
C TRP A 21 13.96 2.66 3.44
N LEU A 22 13.17 1.62 3.71
CA LEU A 22 13.16 0.86 4.95
C LEU A 22 13.99 -0.42 4.78
N LEU A 23 15.08 -0.52 5.53
CA LEU A 23 16.05 -1.61 5.49
C LEU A 23 16.08 -2.36 6.81
N ARG A 24 16.34 -3.67 6.77
CA ARG A 24 16.63 -4.46 7.97
C ARG A 24 17.94 -4.01 8.62
N GLU A 25 17.96 -3.83 9.94
CA GLU A 25 19.16 -3.47 10.70
C GLU A 25 20.26 -4.54 10.64
N SER A 26 20.02 -5.73 11.18
CA SER A 26 20.95 -6.85 11.07
C SER A 26 20.23 -8.19 11.21
N VAL A 27 20.93 -9.29 10.90
CA VAL A 27 20.42 -10.65 11.14
C VAL A 27 20.29 -10.99 12.62
N THR A 28 21.10 -10.36 13.49
CA THR A 28 21.08 -10.58 14.94
C THR A 28 20.15 -9.59 15.67
N HIS A 29 19.74 -8.51 15.01
CA HIS A 29 18.77 -7.53 15.50
C HIS A 29 17.73 -7.25 14.41
N PRO A 30 16.75 -8.16 14.21
CA PRO A 30 15.78 -8.07 13.12
C PRO A 30 14.62 -7.13 13.46
N ALA A 31 14.90 -5.99 14.13
CA ALA A 31 13.86 -5.04 14.50
C ALA A 31 13.04 -4.63 13.27
N VAL A 32 11.72 -4.72 13.36
CA VAL A 32 10.81 -4.35 12.28
C VAL A 32 10.88 -2.84 12.10
N PRO A 33 11.34 -2.31 10.96
CA PRO A 33 11.33 -0.88 10.70
C PRO A 33 9.91 -0.32 10.80
N GLN A 34 9.76 0.79 11.51
CA GLN A 34 8.49 1.49 11.69
C GLN A 34 8.51 2.81 10.90
N LEU A 35 7.46 3.07 10.13
CA LEU A 35 7.24 4.32 9.44
C LEU A 35 5.86 4.85 9.82
N GLN A 36 5.81 6.02 10.45
CA GLN A 36 4.57 6.71 10.78
C GLN A 36 4.58 8.08 10.11
N LEU A 37 3.65 8.27 9.19
CA LEU A 37 3.45 9.48 8.43
C LEU A 37 2.08 10.05 8.76
N ASP A 38 2.04 11.30 9.18
CA ASP A 38 0.84 12.02 9.52
C ASP A 38 0.81 13.32 8.72
N ASN A 39 -0.20 13.53 7.86
CA ASN A 39 -0.26 14.71 7.00
C ASN A 39 1.06 15.02 6.25
N THR A 40 1.77 13.97 5.81
CA THR A 40 3.12 14.09 5.22
C THR A 40 3.07 13.75 3.73
N HIS A 41 3.85 14.46 2.92
CA HIS A 41 3.97 14.20 1.48
C HIS A 41 5.32 13.51 1.21
N VAL A 42 5.32 12.30 0.67
CA VAL A 42 6.56 11.61 0.27
C VAL A 42 6.66 11.61 -1.25
N GLU A 43 7.78 12.07 -1.77
CA GLU A 43 8.06 12.15 -3.20
C GLU A 43 9.40 11.48 -3.51
N SER A 44 9.42 10.65 -4.56
CA SER A 44 10.65 10.14 -5.17
C SER A 44 10.79 10.61 -6.61
N GLY A 45 12.03 10.81 -7.06
CA GLY A 45 12.34 11.22 -8.43
C GLY A 45 12.25 10.09 -9.45
N THR A 46 12.90 8.94 -9.19
CA THR A 46 13.02 7.84 -10.17
C THR A 46 12.46 6.50 -9.71
N GLY A 47 12.45 6.22 -8.41
CA GLY A 47 12.01 4.96 -7.82
C GLY A 47 10.69 5.08 -7.07
N SER A 48 10.50 4.23 -6.08
CA SER A 48 9.24 4.11 -5.34
C SER A 48 9.14 5.16 -4.22
N ALA A 49 7.93 5.61 -3.88
CA ALA A 49 7.77 6.58 -2.79
C ALA A 49 8.26 6.00 -1.45
N VAL A 50 7.85 4.77 -1.15
CA VAL A 50 8.35 3.98 -0.02
C VAL A 50 8.78 2.61 -0.52
N ARG A 51 10.03 2.23 -0.24
CA ARG A 51 10.60 0.91 -0.55
C ARG A 51 10.93 0.17 0.74
N VAL A 52 10.57 -1.11 0.81
CA VAL A 52 10.95 -2.02 1.89
C VAL A 52 11.89 -3.08 1.34
N THR A 53 13.01 -3.29 2.02
CA THR A 53 13.92 -4.40 1.76
C THR A 53 14.34 -4.98 3.10
N SER A 54 13.45 -5.77 3.69
CA SER A 54 13.59 -6.27 5.06
C SER A 54 13.02 -7.67 5.22
N ALA A 55 13.82 -8.58 5.75
CA ALA A 55 13.40 -9.95 6.06
C ALA A 55 12.40 -10.04 7.22
N SER A 56 12.31 -9.00 8.05
CA SER A 56 11.28 -8.87 9.08
C SER A 56 10.06 -8.08 8.60
N GLY A 57 10.04 -7.64 7.34
CA GLY A 57 9.01 -6.76 6.79
C GLY A 57 9.16 -5.34 7.34
N ALA A 58 8.06 -4.59 7.34
CA ALA A 58 7.97 -3.26 7.92
C ALA A 58 6.56 -3.01 8.48
N SER A 59 6.43 -2.05 9.39
CA SER A 59 5.15 -1.52 9.85
C SER A 59 5.03 -0.08 9.37
N ILE A 60 4.03 0.19 8.54
CA ILE A 60 3.84 1.47 7.86
C ILE A 60 2.45 1.98 8.22
N VAL A 61 2.38 3.19 8.75
CA VAL A 61 1.14 3.89 9.07
C VAL A 61 1.12 5.22 8.32
N LEU A 62 0.12 5.38 7.45
CA LEU A 62 -0.10 6.58 6.64
C LEU A 62 -1.41 7.22 7.11
N SER A 63 -1.35 8.39 7.72
CA SER A 63 -2.49 9.01 8.40
C SER A 63 -2.77 10.43 7.94
N ASN A 64 -4.05 10.81 8.05
CA ASN A 64 -4.55 12.19 8.01
C ASN A 64 -4.03 13.01 6.83
N GLY A 65 -4.38 12.62 5.60
CA GLY A 65 -4.01 13.36 4.40
C GLY A 65 -2.58 13.10 3.91
N THR A 66 -1.94 12.04 4.39
CA THR A 66 -0.63 11.62 3.87
C THR A 66 -0.75 11.23 2.38
N THR A 67 0.19 11.70 1.56
CA THR A 67 0.28 11.35 0.14
C THR A 67 1.63 10.72 -0.17
N LEU A 68 1.63 9.80 -1.13
CA LEU A 68 2.84 9.16 -1.64
C LEU A 68 2.91 9.35 -3.16
N THR A 69 4.06 9.76 -3.66
CA THR A 69 4.31 9.95 -5.10
C THR A 69 5.60 9.24 -5.48
N GLY A 70 5.46 8.15 -6.24
CA GLY A 70 6.58 7.40 -6.78
C GLY A 70 6.94 7.89 -8.18
N GLY A 71 8.19 8.26 -8.44
CA GLY A 71 8.67 8.61 -9.78
C GLY A 71 8.48 7.50 -10.82
N ASN A 72 8.51 6.24 -10.39
CA ASN A 72 8.21 5.06 -11.23
C ASN A 72 6.72 4.64 -11.20
N GLY A 73 5.84 5.44 -10.59
CA GLY A 73 4.42 5.13 -10.40
C GLY A 73 4.13 4.09 -9.31
N VAL A 74 5.11 3.67 -8.52
CA VAL A 74 4.96 2.76 -7.37
C VAL A 74 5.04 3.56 -6.08
N ILE A 75 3.99 3.54 -5.27
CA ILE A 75 3.97 4.24 -3.99
C ILE A 75 4.49 3.38 -2.85
N LEU A 76 4.30 2.06 -2.94
CA LEU A 76 4.75 1.10 -1.93
C LEU A 76 5.34 -0.11 -2.66
N GLU A 77 6.65 -0.32 -2.52
CA GLU A 77 7.37 -1.49 -3.02
C GLU A 77 7.81 -2.34 -1.83
N LEU A 78 7.12 -3.45 -1.60
CA LEU A 78 7.26 -4.30 -0.42
C LEU A 78 8.07 -5.55 -0.76
N GLY A 79 9.30 -5.63 -0.25
CA GLY A 79 10.22 -6.74 -0.56
C GLY A 79 11.19 -7.12 0.56
N GLY A 80 12.02 -8.11 0.27
CA GLY A 80 13.14 -8.53 1.12
C GLY A 80 12.83 -9.71 2.05
N GLY A 81 11.80 -10.50 1.77
CA GLY A 81 11.52 -11.76 2.45
C GLY A 81 10.49 -11.72 3.59
N GLY A 82 10.24 -10.53 4.15
CA GLY A 82 9.33 -10.39 5.30
C GLY A 82 7.90 -9.99 4.94
N ALA A 83 7.00 -10.08 5.93
CA ALA A 83 5.63 -9.61 5.80
C ALA A 83 5.49 -8.17 6.32
N SER A 84 5.05 -7.25 5.47
CA SER A 84 4.86 -5.84 5.84
C SER A 84 3.40 -5.54 6.17
N THR A 85 3.16 -4.79 7.23
CA THR A 85 1.84 -4.26 7.57
C THR A 85 1.76 -2.82 7.12
N VAL A 86 0.75 -2.47 6.32
CA VAL A 86 0.47 -1.11 5.87
C VAL A 86 -0.93 -0.72 6.31
N GLN A 87 -1.05 0.36 7.09
CA GLN A 87 -2.31 0.92 7.54
C GLN A 87 -2.48 2.33 6.99
N VAL A 88 -3.46 2.52 6.12
CA VAL A 88 -3.81 3.79 5.49
C VAL A 88 -5.08 4.31 6.14
N ARG A 89 -5.01 5.51 6.73
CA ARG A 89 -6.07 6.09 7.54
C ARG A 89 -6.35 7.51 7.11
N ARG A 90 -7.58 7.82 6.72
CA ARG A 90 -7.99 9.18 6.29
C ARG A 90 -7.02 9.80 5.28
N SER A 91 -6.57 9.02 4.31
CA SER A 91 -5.55 9.43 3.34
C SER A 91 -5.95 8.99 1.94
N ASP A 92 -5.44 9.69 0.93
CA ASP A 92 -5.73 9.47 -0.48
C ASP A 92 -4.45 9.10 -1.21
N LEU A 93 -4.36 7.85 -1.68
CA LEU A 93 -3.17 7.31 -2.30
C LEU A 93 -3.38 7.09 -3.80
N VAL A 94 -2.45 7.58 -4.62
CA VAL A 94 -2.48 7.38 -6.08
C VAL A 94 -1.18 6.73 -6.54
N GLY A 95 -1.29 5.60 -7.24
CA GLY A 95 -0.15 4.84 -7.75
C GLY A 95 -0.19 3.37 -7.32
N ARG A 96 0.78 2.57 -7.73
CA ARG A 96 0.75 1.11 -7.54
C ARG A 96 1.34 0.69 -6.19
N VAL A 97 0.79 -0.37 -5.62
CA VAL A 97 1.39 -1.14 -4.54
C VAL A 97 1.95 -2.44 -5.15
N GLN A 98 3.20 -2.76 -4.86
CA GLN A 98 3.86 -3.98 -5.35
C GLN A 98 4.40 -4.81 -4.19
N VAL A 99 4.17 -6.12 -4.24
CA VAL A 99 4.69 -7.10 -3.27
C VAL A 99 5.58 -8.11 -4.00
N ALA A 100 6.81 -8.28 -3.53
CA ALA A 100 7.77 -9.20 -4.12
C ALA A 100 7.41 -10.67 -3.89
N ALA A 101 7.99 -11.56 -4.70
CA ALA A 101 7.72 -13.00 -4.72
C ALA A 101 8.08 -13.73 -3.42
N ASP A 102 8.98 -13.16 -2.62
CA ASP A 102 9.42 -13.70 -1.34
C ASP A 102 8.78 -12.97 -0.15
N SER A 103 7.85 -12.04 -0.38
CA SER A 103 7.33 -11.14 0.64
C SER A 103 5.83 -11.31 0.89
N GLY A 104 5.42 -10.83 2.07
CA GLY A 104 4.02 -10.74 2.47
C GLY A 104 3.56 -9.30 2.66
N ALA A 105 2.26 -9.07 2.54
CA ALA A 105 1.64 -7.79 2.86
C ALA A 105 0.30 -7.95 3.60
N VAL A 106 0.07 -7.10 4.59
CA VAL A 106 -1.24 -6.90 5.22
C VAL A 106 -1.62 -5.43 5.02
N LEU A 107 -2.51 -5.18 4.07
CA LEU A 107 -2.93 -3.86 3.63
C LEU A 107 -4.29 -3.52 4.24
N GLY A 108 -4.34 -2.51 5.11
CA GLY A 108 -5.58 -2.01 5.70
C GLY A 108 -5.84 -0.58 5.28
N PHE A 109 -7.04 -0.31 4.75
CA PHE A 109 -7.54 1.02 4.47
C PHE A 109 -8.71 1.32 5.39
N ASP A 110 -8.68 2.46 6.06
CA ASP A 110 -9.68 2.93 7.00
C ASP A 110 -10.08 4.36 6.65
N ARG A 111 -11.33 4.56 6.21
CA ARG A 111 -11.84 5.85 5.74
C ARG A 111 -10.88 6.53 4.74
N SER A 112 -10.36 5.77 3.78
CA SER A 112 -9.29 6.20 2.88
C SER A 112 -9.65 5.92 1.41
N SER A 113 -8.95 6.57 0.48
CA SER A 113 -9.06 6.24 -0.94
C SER A 113 -7.73 5.74 -1.52
N HIS A 114 -7.82 4.80 -2.46
CA HIS A 114 -6.70 4.33 -3.25
C HIS A 114 -7.08 4.23 -4.72
N THR A 115 -6.32 4.92 -5.58
CA THR A 115 -6.43 4.79 -7.04
C THR A 115 -5.13 4.22 -7.58
N GLY A 116 -5.16 2.96 -7.99
CA GLY A 116 -4.01 2.23 -8.48
C GLY A 116 -4.12 0.73 -8.24
N ASP A 117 -3.19 -0.01 -8.86
CA ASP A 117 -3.16 -1.46 -8.77
C ASP A 117 -2.43 -1.94 -7.51
N VAL A 118 -2.88 -3.08 -6.99
CA VAL A 118 -2.14 -3.89 -6.00
C VAL A 118 -1.68 -5.16 -6.70
N ILE A 119 -0.37 -5.31 -6.87
CA ILE A 119 0.24 -6.38 -7.64
C ILE A 119 1.12 -7.22 -6.72
N VAL A 120 0.79 -8.50 -6.57
CA VAL A 120 1.58 -9.47 -5.79
C VAL A 120 2.28 -10.41 -6.75
N ALA A 121 3.62 -10.37 -6.78
CA ALA A 121 4.38 -11.28 -7.62
C ALA A 121 4.11 -12.75 -7.24
N ALA A 122 4.25 -13.67 -8.21
CA ALA A 122 4.05 -15.10 -7.97
C ALA A 122 4.97 -15.61 -6.86
N GLY A 123 4.40 -16.26 -5.84
CA GLY A 123 5.09 -16.68 -4.61
C GLY A 123 4.87 -15.73 -3.42
N GLY A 124 4.59 -14.44 -3.69
CA GLY A 124 4.28 -13.46 -2.67
C GLY A 124 2.87 -13.63 -2.12
N THR A 125 2.60 -12.97 -1.00
CA THR A 125 1.26 -12.96 -0.39
C THR A 125 0.78 -11.55 -0.02
N ALA A 126 -0.51 -11.30 -0.12
CA ALA A 126 -1.16 -10.12 0.41
C ALA A 126 -2.59 -10.43 0.90
N THR A 127 -2.93 -9.79 2.02
CA THR A 127 -4.32 -9.58 2.43
C THR A 127 -4.64 -8.09 2.30
N LEU A 128 -5.83 -7.77 1.81
CA LEU A 128 -6.30 -6.39 1.65
C LEU A 128 -7.66 -6.22 2.33
N SER A 129 -7.80 -5.18 3.16
CA SER A 129 -9.04 -4.87 3.85
C SER A 129 -9.43 -3.40 3.64
N LEU A 130 -10.64 -3.17 3.13
CA LEU A 130 -11.25 -1.85 3.02
C LEU A 130 -12.28 -1.69 4.14
N ASN A 131 -12.14 -0.65 4.96
CA ASN A 131 -12.98 -0.42 6.13
C ASN A 131 -13.54 1.01 6.14
N ASN A 132 -14.71 1.16 6.74
CA ASN A 132 -15.32 2.43 7.10
C ASN A 132 -15.41 3.42 5.94
N SER A 133 -16.16 3.04 4.89
CA SER A 133 -16.34 3.82 3.66
C SER A 133 -15.04 4.09 2.90
N SER A 134 -14.11 3.12 2.91
CA SER A 134 -12.90 3.21 2.09
C SER A 134 -13.21 2.89 0.63
N GLN A 135 -12.49 3.54 -0.28
CA GLN A 135 -12.67 3.40 -1.71
C GLN A 135 -11.36 2.89 -2.33
N LEU A 136 -11.43 1.81 -3.13
CA LEU A 136 -10.31 1.37 -3.97
C LEU A 136 -10.77 1.36 -5.42
N THR A 137 -9.98 1.93 -6.33
CA THR A 137 -10.18 1.84 -7.77
C THR A 137 -8.91 1.34 -8.42
N GLY A 138 -8.98 0.18 -9.06
CA GLY A 138 -7.82 -0.45 -9.70
C GLY A 138 -7.89 -1.96 -9.71
N ARG A 139 -6.83 -2.56 -10.25
CA ARG A 139 -6.68 -4.00 -10.36
C ARG A 139 -6.06 -4.61 -9.11
N LEU A 140 -6.59 -5.75 -8.67
CA LEU A 140 -5.98 -6.60 -7.64
C LEU A 140 -5.48 -7.88 -8.30
N ASP A 141 -4.17 -8.11 -8.24
CA ASP A 141 -3.51 -9.22 -8.91
C ASP A 141 -2.76 -10.10 -7.91
N ASN A 142 -3.18 -11.36 -7.85
CA ASN A 142 -2.68 -12.39 -6.95
C ASN A 142 -2.79 -12.00 -5.45
N VAL A 143 -3.90 -11.37 -5.08
CA VAL A 143 -4.21 -11.05 -3.67
C VAL A 143 -5.00 -12.20 -3.05
N GLN A 144 -4.48 -12.85 -2.00
CA GLN A 144 -5.09 -14.08 -1.47
C GLN A 144 -6.40 -13.84 -0.72
N GLN A 145 -6.54 -12.70 -0.04
CA GLN A 145 -7.76 -12.34 0.68
C GLN A 145 -8.07 -10.87 0.48
N VAL A 146 -9.30 -10.58 0.07
CA VAL A 146 -9.87 -9.24 0.02
C VAL A 146 -11.08 -9.19 0.93
N ASN A 147 -11.09 -8.24 1.88
CA ASN A 147 -12.21 -7.97 2.78
C ASN A 147 -12.75 -6.57 2.47
N ILE A 148 -14.03 -6.48 2.13
CA ILE A 148 -14.70 -5.20 1.87
C ILE A 148 -15.77 -5.01 2.94
N ASN A 149 -15.48 -4.12 3.90
CA ASN A 149 -16.24 -3.95 5.13
C ASN A 149 -16.90 -2.56 5.20
N SER A 150 -17.98 -2.42 5.96
CA SER A 150 -18.53 -1.13 6.43
C SER A 150 -18.72 -0.08 5.32
N ASN A 151 -19.58 -0.38 4.33
CA ASN A 151 -19.92 0.49 3.20
C ASN A 151 -18.72 0.91 2.34
N SER A 152 -17.63 0.13 2.35
CA SER A 152 -16.47 0.36 1.48
C SER A 152 -16.75 -0.17 0.07
N ASN A 153 -16.09 0.38 -0.93
CA ASN A 153 -16.25 -0.02 -2.33
C ASN A 153 -14.90 -0.33 -2.99
N TRP A 154 -14.84 -1.47 -3.68
CA TRP A 154 -13.80 -1.74 -4.67
C TRP A 154 -14.38 -1.58 -6.08
N THR A 155 -13.91 -0.59 -6.83
CA THR A 155 -14.18 -0.45 -8.26
C THR A 155 -13.09 -1.15 -9.05
N LEU A 156 -13.43 -2.23 -9.74
CA LEU A 156 -12.51 -2.93 -10.61
C LEU A 156 -12.64 -2.42 -12.05
N ASN A 157 -11.51 -2.08 -12.65
CA ASN A 157 -11.44 -1.48 -13.98
C ASN A 157 -10.59 -2.29 -14.97
N ALA A 158 -10.14 -3.47 -14.57
CA ALA A 158 -9.41 -4.44 -15.38
C ALA A 158 -9.69 -5.85 -14.85
N ASP A 159 -9.13 -6.88 -15.49
CA ASP A 159 -9.20 -8.27 -15.02
C ASP A 159 -8.44 -8.45 -13.70
N ASN A 160 -9.00 -9.23 -12.77
CA ASN A 160 -8.45 -9.40 -11.43
C ASN A 160 -8.25 -10.87 -11.10
N THR A 161 -7.22 -11.15 -10.30
CA THR A 161 -6.95 -12.47 -9.75
C THR A 161 -6.92 -12.35 -8.23
N VAL A 162 -7.99 -12.78 -7.57
CA VAL A 162 -8.09 -12.80 -6.11
C VAL A 162 -8.43 -14.20 -5.62
N GLY A 163 -7.93 -14.57 -4.45
CA GLY A 163 -8.22 -15.88 -3.84
C GLY A 163 -9.62 -15.90 -3.22
N ASN A 164 -9.74 -15.31 -2.03
CA ASN A 164 -10.99 -15.20 -1.30
C ASN A 164 -11.46 -13.75 -1.29
N LEU A 165 -12.77 -13.55 -1.51
CA LEU A 165 -13.43 -12.25 -1.40
C LEU A 165 -14.54 -12.33 -0.35
N ALA A 166 -14.45 -11.50 0.68
CA ALA A 166 -15.47 -11.33 1.70
C ALA A 166 -16.09 -9.92 1.63
N MET A 167 -17.43 -9.85 1.64
CA MET A 167 -18.19 -8.60 1.50
C MET A 167 -19.03 -8.33 2.76
N ASN A 168 -18.40 -7.87 3.84
CA ASN A 168 -19.06 -7.63 5.13
C ASN A 168 -19.70 -6.24 5.18
N GLY A 169 -20.73 -6.03 4.35
CA GLY A 169 -21.40 -4.74 4.18
C GLY A 169 -20.67 -3.78 3.24
N GLY A 170 -19.69 -4.28 2.49
CA GLY A 170 -19.06 -3.58 1.37
C GLY A 170 -19.64 -3.98 0.01
N GLN A 171 -19.17 -3.32 -1.05
CA GLN A 171 -19.61 -3.56 -2.42
C GLN A 171 -18.44 -3.63 -3.40
N VAL A 172 -18.68 -4.29 -4.52
CA VAL A 172 -17.79 -4.31 -5.69
C VAL A 172 -18.52 -3.67 -6.85
N SER A 173 -17.88 -2.70 -7.50
CA SER A 173 -18.38 -2.03 -8.70
C SER A 173 -17.55 -2.45 -9.90
N PHE A 174 -18.21 -2.80 -11.01
CA PHE A 174 -17.56 -3.23 -12.24
C PHE A 174 -17.50 -2.09 -13.25
N GLY A 175 -16.32 -1.88 -13.83
CA GLY A 175 -16.06 -0.87 -14.84
C GLY A 175 -15.57 0.45 -14.24
N ASP A 176 -14.74 1.16 -15.00
CA ASP A 176 -14.40 2.54 -14.68
C ASP A 176 -15.67 3.38 -14.79
N ASN A 177 -16.07 4.06 -13.72
CA ASN A 177 -17.05 5.16 -13.79
C ASN A 177 -16.49 6.37 -14.56
N ALA A 178 -15.48 6.18 -15.42
CA ALA A 178 -15.12 7.14 -16.44
C ALA A 178 -16.33 7.28 -17.37
N ARG A 179 -17.11 8.32 -17.13
CA ARG A 179 -18.12 8.81 -18.06
C ARG A 179 -17.52 8.75 -19.46
N SER A 180 -18.08 7.90 -20.31
CA SER A 180 -17.97 8.08 -21.76
C SER A 180 -18.55 9.45 -22.06
N ILE A 181 -17.68 10.43 -22.31
CA ILE A 181 -18.09 11.67 -22.95
C ILE A 181 -18.15 11.30 -24.44
N ALA A 182 -19.37 11.10 -24.92
CA ALA A 182 -19.67 10.96 -26.34
C ALA A 182 -19.31 12.22 -27.12
#